data_AF-A0A2A4JYA5-F1
#
_entry.id   AF-A0A2A4JYA5-F1
#
_cell.length_a   1.000
_cell.length_b   1.000
_cell.length_c   1.000
_cell.angle_alpha   90.00
_cell.angle_beta   90.00
_cell.angle_gamma   90.00
#
_symmetry.space_group_name_H-M   'P 1'
#
loop_
_entity.id
_entity.type
_entity.pdbx_description
1 polymer ?
#
loop_
_entity_poly.entity_id
_entity_poly.type
_entity_poly.pdbx_seq_one_letter_code
_entity_poly.pdbx_strand_id
1 'polypeptide(L)'
;ISREADSDSEADGERLLELEEALREYEPPPANSSQHHQLHLAIEPLRAPELMFQPSMMGNLEAGLAETMEYMFKHFSPEDQLLLANNVFLTGGCSQFPGLKERLERELLEMRPFQSTHKVVMAKNPSLDAWYGARDFAGSNEFENWCISKEEYYEMGAEYLKEHYASNNISREADSDSEADGERLLELEEALREYEPPPANSSQHHQLHLAIEPLRAPELMFQPSMMGNLEAGLAETMEYMFKHFSPEDQLLLANNVFLTGGCSQFPGLKERLERELLEMRPFQSTHKVVMAKNPSLDAWYGARDFAGSNEFENWCISKEEYYEMGAEYLKEHYASNKYYMSPAPIVDNTLAPSIDANVVKEEIVVDC
;
A
#
# COMPACT_ATOMS: atom_id res chain seq x y z
N ILE A 1 -41.26 47.12 24.86
CA ILE A 1 -39.84 47.29 24.44
C ILE A 1 -39.83 46.94 22.98
N SER A 2 -39.83 47.96 22.15
CA SER A 2 -40.09 47.91 20.71
C SER A 2 -38.92 48.59 20.02
N ARG A 3 -38.49 48.01 18.89
CA ARG A 3 -37.53 48.51 17.90
C ARG A 3 -36.05 48.40 18.26
N GLU A 4 -35.40 47.33 17.77
CA GLU A 4 -33.95 47.32 17.45
C GLU A 4 -33.48 46.04 16.71
N ALA A 5 -34.31 45.40 15.87
CA ALA A 5 -33.95 44.11 15.25
C ALA A 5 -34.07 44.04 13.71
N ASP A 6 -34.36 45.16 13.03
CA ASP A 6 -34.58 45.17 11.57
C ASP A 6 -33.42 45.78 10.75
N SER A 7 -32.32 46.22 11.38
CA SER A 7 -31.20 46.89 10.65
C SER A 7 -30.01 45.99 10.31
N ASP A 8 -29.84 44.85 11.00
CA ASP A 8 -28.65 44.00 10.82
C ASP A 8 -28.82 42.97 9.68
N SER A 9 -30.06 42.59 9.33
CA SER A 9 -30.31 41.62 8.26
C SER A 9 -30.19 42.19 6.85
N GLU A 10 -30.40 43.50 6.66
CA GLU A 10 -30.18 44.17 5.38
C GLU A 10 -28.67 44.40 5.13
N ALA A 11 -27.91 44.72 6.18
CA ALA A 11 -26.46 44.92 6.09
C ALA A 11 -25.70 43.62 5.75
N ASP A 12 -26.14 42.47 6.26
CA ASP A 12 -25.55 41.16 5.91
C ASP A 12 -25.90 40.73 4.48
N GLY A 13 -27.06 41.14 3.96
CA GLY A 13 -27.48 40.88 2.58
C GLY A 13 -26.67 41.70 1.56
N GLU A 14 -26.42 42.98 1.83
CA GLU A 14 -25.56 43.83 1.00
C GLU A 14 -24.11 43.32 0.98
N ARG A 15 -23.60 42.85 2.13
CA ARG A 15 -22.24 42.30 2.24
C ARG A 15 -22.06 40.99 1.48
N LEU A 16 -23.11 40.16 1.39
CA LEU A 16 -23.11 38.94 0.58
C LEU A 16 -23.15 39.26 -0.92
N LEU A 17 -23.90 40.28 -1.33
CA LEU A 17 -23.93 40.75 -2.72
C LEU A 17 -22.59 41.35 -3.14
N GLU A 18 -21.93 42.14 -2.28
CA GLU A 18 -20.57 42.65 -2.52
C GLU A 18 -19.54 41.51 -2.64
N LEU A 19 -19.67 40.44 -1.83
CA LEU A 19 -18.82 39.26 -1.91
C LEU A 19 -19.08 38.44 -3.18
N GLU A 20 -20.33 38.29 -3.61
CA GLU A 20 -20.68 37.63 -4.88
C GLU A 20 -20.20 38.41 -6.10
N GLU A 21 -20.26 39.75 -6.06
CA GLU A 21 -19.76 40.62 -7.12
C GLU A 21 -18.22 40.62 -7.15
N ALA A 22 -17.57 40.65 -5.98
CA ALA A 22 -16.12 40.49 -5.86
C ALA A 22 -15.61 39.11 -6.32
N LEU A 23 -16.39 38.04 -6.12
CA LEU A 23 -16.10 36.69 -6.64
C LEU A 23 -16.33 36.58 -8.15
N ARG A 24 -17.26 37.37 -8.72
CA ARG A 24 -17.46 37.47 -10.18
C ARG A 24 -16.35 38.24 -10.88
N GLU A 25 -15.80 39.26 -10.21
CA GLU A 25 -14.69 40.07 -10.72
C GLU A 25 -13.31 39.49 -10.38
N TYR A 26 -13.25 38.43 -9.57
CA TYR A 26 -12.00 37.74 -9.25
C TYR A 26 -11.47 36.97 -10.47
N GLU A 27 -10.61 37.63 -11.26
CA GLU A 27 -9.70 36.92 -12.15
C GLU A 27 -8.55 36.37 -11.32
N PRO A 28 -8.38 35.03 -11.21
CA PRO A 28 -7.23 34.46 -10.52
C PRO A 28 -5.95 34.98 -11.19
N PRO A 29 -4.91 35.35 -10.42
CA PRO A 29 -3.67 35.84 -10.99
C PRO A 29 -3.16 34.83 -12.02
N PRO A 30 -2.65 35.28 -13.19
CA PRO A 30 -2.22 34.38 -14.24
C PRO A 30 -1.18 33.43 -13.65
N ALA A 31 -1.58 32.17 -13.50
CA ALA A 31 -0.77 31.18 -12.83
C ALA A 31 0.56 31.10 -13.58
N ASN A 32 1.66 31.39 -12.86
CA ASN A 32 2.99 31.46 -13.43
C ASN A 32 3.27 30.18 -14.22
N SER A 33 3.74 30.28 -15.46
CA SER A 33 4.07 29.14 -16.34
C SER A 33 4.93 28.05 -15.67
N SER A 34 5.69 28.41 -14.63
CA SER A 34 6.51 27.54 -13.80
C SER A 34 5.77 26.69 -12.75
N GLN A 35 4.52 27.03 -12.42
CA GLN A 35 3.67 26.23 -11.52
C GLN A 35 2.92 25.11 -12.25
N HIS A 36 2.80 25.20 -13.57
CA HIS A 36 2.04 24.24 -14.40
C HIS A 36 2.84 23.01 -14.84
N HIS A 37 4.17 23.04 -14.67
CA HIS A 37 5.07 21.94 -15.03
C HIS A 37 5.67 21.31 -13.76
N GLN A 38 4.81 20.91 -12.83
CA GLN A 38 5.23 20.34 -11.54
C GLN A 38 4.75 18.89 -11.43
N LEU A 39 5.71 17.97 -11.34
CA LEU A 39 5.46 16.58 -10.95
C LEU A 39 5.59 16.49 -9.44
N HIS A 40 4.47 16.31 -8.76
CA HIS A 40 4.45 16.08 -7.33
C HIS A 40 4.73 14.61 -7.06
N LEU A 41 5.96 14.31 -6.63
CA LEU A 41 6.35 13.00 -6.13
C LEU A 41 6.22 13.03 -4.61
N ALA A 42 5.25 12.28 -4.08
CA ALA A 42 5.02 12.10 -2.65
C ALA A 42 5.62 10.78 -2.17
N ILE A 43 4.96 9.65 -2.49
CA ILE A 43 5.34 8.32 -1.99
C ILE A 43 6.15 7.52 -3.01
N GLU A 44 6.16 7.94 -4.27
CA GLU A 44 6.79 7.28 -5.40
C GLU A 44 8.31 7.04 -5.18
N PRO A 45 9.09 7.95 -4.56
CA PRO A 45 10.50 7.70 -4.29
C PRO A 45 10.76 6.58 -3.28
N LEU A 46 9.77 6.25 -2.43
CA LEU A 46 9.83 5.14 -1.49
C LEU A 46 9.23 3.87 -2.13
N ARG A 47 8.13 4.03 -2.87
CA ARG A 47 7.37 2.92 -3.45
C ARG A 47 8.11 2.21 -4.57
N ALA A 48 8.78 2.95 -5.45
CA ALA A 48 9.46 2.35 -6.60
C ALA A 48 10.63 1.42 -6.18
N PRO A 49 11.51 1.81 -5.24
CA PRO A 49 12.54 0.90 -4.72
C PRO A 49 11.99 -0.28 -3.90
N GLU A 50 10.85 -0.12 -3.22
CA GLU A 50 10.25 -1.20 -2.41
C GLU A 50 9.82 -2.41 -3.26
N LEU A 51 9.56 -2.21 -4.56
CA LEU A 51 9.22 -3.29 -5.49
C LEU A 51 10.29 -4.38 -5.59
N MET A 52 11.56 -4.07 -5.29
CA MET A 52 12.61 -5.08 -5.25
C MET A 52 12.44 -6.04 -4.07
N PHE A 53 11.77 -5.62 -3.00
CA PHE A 53 11.50 -6.44 -1.81
C PHE A 53 10.08 -6.99 -1.80
N GLN A 54 9.12 -6.25 -2.36
CA GLN A 54 7.71 -6.63 -2.44
C GLN A 54 7.15 -6.48 -3.87
N PRO A 55 7.49 -7.41 -4.79
CA PRO A 55 7.00 -7.36 -6.18
C PRO A 55 5.49 -7.47 -6.30
N SER A 56 4.83 -8.10 -5.33
CA SER A 56 3.37 -8.26 -5.23
C SER A 56 2.62 -6.93 -5.24
N MET A 57 3.25 -5.82 -4.83
CA MET A 57 2.68 -4.48 -4.90
C MET A 57 2.35 -4.02 -6.34
N MET A 58 2.95 -4.64 -7.37
CA MET A 58 2.66 -4.40 -8.78
C MET A 58 1.76 -5.50 -9.40
N GLY A 59 1.30 -6.47 -8.60
CA GLY A 59 0.62 -7.65 -9.09
C GLY A 59 1.56 -8.67 -9.75
N ASN A 60 2.89 -8.52 -9.57
CA ASN A 60 3.86 -9.53 -9.97
C ASN A 60 3.89 -10.65 -8.90
N LEU A 61 3.92 -11.90 -9.35
CA LEU A 61 3.97 -13.08 -8.48
C LEU A 61 5.40 -13.58 -8.22
N GLU A 62 6.41 -12.87 -8.72
CA GLU A 62 7.81 -13.15 -8.43
C GLU A 62 8.17 -12.87 -6.97
N ALA A 63 9.15 -13.60 -6.46
CA ALA A 63 9.65 -13.46 -5.11
C ALA A 63 10.48 -12.18 -4.96
N GLY A 64 10.38 -11.56 -3.79
CA GLY A 64 11.22 -10.41 -3.44
C GLY A 64 12.71 -10.78 -3.32
N LEU A 65 13.58 -9.78 -3.30
CA LEU A 65 15.02 -9.97 -3.13
C LEU A 65 15.35 -10.72 -1.83
N ALA A 66 14.69 -10.38 -0.72
CA ALA A 66 14.90 -11.04 0.56
C ALA A 66 14.49 -12.52 0.53
N GLU A 67 13.29 -12.81 0.01
CA GLU A 67 12.78 -14.18 -0.14
C GLU A 67 13.68 -15.03 -1.05
N THR A 68 14.14 -14.44 -2.16
CA THR A 68 15.07 -15.10 -3.09
C THR A 68 16.39 -15.42 -2.41
N MET A 69 16.92 -14.51 -1.59
CA MET A 69 18.13 -14.75 -0.81
C MET A 69 17.94 -15.86 0.22
N GLU A 70 16.82 -15.87 0.94
CA GLU A 70 16.50 -16.92 1.91
C GLU A 70 16.40 -18.29 1.23
N TYR A 71 15.70 -18.35 0.09
CA TYR A 71 15.58 -19.55 -0.72
C TYR A 71 16.96 -20.05 -1.16
N MET A 72 17.82 -19.16 -1.65
CA MET A 72 19.19 -19.49 -2.04
C MET A 72 20.00 -20.05 -0.87
N PHE A 73 19.96 -19.42 0.30
CA PHE A 73 20.72 -19.87 1.46
C PHE A 73 20.31 -21.26 1.95
N LYS A 74 19.02 -21.62 1.84
CA LYS A 74 18.54 -22.97 2.21
C LYS A 74 19.19 -24.10 1.43
N HIS A 75 19.73 -23.84 0.24
CA HIS A 75 20.42 -24.85 -0.58
C HIS A 75 21.88 -25.08 -0.19
N PHE A 76 22.45 -24.24 0.67
CA PHE A 76 23.83 -24.35 1.13
C PHE A 76 23.92 -24.98 2.53
N SER A 77 25.10 -25.54 2.85
CA SER A 77 25.37 -26.06 4.20
C SER A 77 25.32 -24.94 5.25
N PRO A 78 25.04 -25.23 6.53
CA PRO A 78 25.00 -24.20 7.58
C PRO A 78 26.30 -23.39 7.72
N GLU A 79 27.46 -24.01 7.45
CA GLU A 79 28.77 -23.33 7.46
C GLU A 79 28.90 -22.37 6.27
N ASP A 80 28.47 -22.79 5.07
CA ASP A 80 28.51 -21.96 3.87
C ASP A 80 27.52 -20.80 3.94
N GLN A 81 26.34 -21.01 4.54
CA GLN A 81 25.38 -19.95 4.81
C GLN A 81 26.03 -18.84 5.64
N LEU A 82 26.80 -19.20 6.68
CA LEU A 82 27.55 -18.25 7.52
C LEU A 82 28.55 -17.44 6.70
N LEU A 83 29.32 -18.11 5.83
CA LEU A 83 30.28 -17.46 4.96
C LEU A 83 29.63 -16.51 3.96
N LEU A 84 28.55 -16.93 3.29
CA LEU A 84 27.86 -16.16 2.26
C LEU A 84 27.26 -14.87 2.82
N ALA A 85 26.52 -14.94 3.92
CA ALA A 85 25.90 -13.74 4.47
C ALA A 85 26.89 -12.81 5.23
N ASN A 86 28.11 -13.26 5.50
CA ASN A 86 29.21 -12.36 5.91
C ASN A 86 29.87 -11.62 4.74
N ASN A 87 29.66 -12.08 3.51
CA ASN A 87 30.34 -11.59 2.32
C ASN A 87 29.32 -11.16 1.25
N VAL A 88 28.40 -10.28 1.64
CA VAL A 88 27.43 -9.72 0.69
C VAL A 88 28.01 -8.46 0.09
N PHE A 89 28.13 -8.46 -1.24
CA PHE A 89 28.65 -7.32 -1.99
C PHE A 89 27.57 -6.74 -2.90
N LEU A 90 27.26 -5.46 -2.72
CA LEU A 90 26.26 -4.75 -3.53
C LEU A 90 26.94 -4.05 -4.71
N THR A 91 26.48 -4.39 -5.91
CA THR A 91 26.98 -3.86 -7.19
C THR A 91 25.81 -3.51 -8.13
N GLY A 92 26.08 -2.79 -9.22
CA GLY A 92 25.06 -2.33 -10.18
C GLY A 92 24.43 -0.98 -9.79
N GLY A 93 23.78 -0.33 -10.75
CA GLY A 93 23.23 1.02 -10.58
C GLY A 93 22.17 1.14 -9.48
N CYS A 94 21.25 0.16 -9.40
CA CYS A 94 20.19 0.14 -8.38
C CYS A 94 20.74 0.03 -6.94
N SER A 95 21.99 -0.40 -6.75
CA SER A 95 22.63 -0.44 -5.43
C SER A 95 22.83 0.94 -4.81
N GLN A 96 22.70 2.01 -5.59
CA GLN A 96 22.87 3.40 -5.16
C GLN A 96 21.61 3.99 -4.51
N PHE A 97 20.50 3.24 -4.41
CA PHE A 97 19.33 3.74 -3.71
C PHE A 97 19.63 4.02 -2.24
N PRO A 98 19.21 5.20 -1.72
CA PRO A 98 19.48 5.58 -0.35
C PRO A 98 18.77 4.62 0.63
N GLY A 99 19.50 4.12 1.63
CA GLY A 99 18.95 3.20 2.64
C GLY A 99 18.91 1.73 2.22
N LEU A 100 19.29 1.39 0.97
CA LEU A 100 19.24 0.01 0.48
C LEU A 100 20.20 -0.91 1.23
N LYS A 101 21.40 -0.42 1.55
CA LYS A 101 22.41 -1.17 2.30
C LYS A 101 21.87 -1.54 3.67
N GLU A 102 21.34 -0.56 4.40
CA GLU A 102 20.79 -0.71 5.75
C GLU A 102 19.55 -1.60 5.74
N ARG A 103 18.70 -1.45 4.71
CA ARG A 103 17.55 -2.34 4.49
C ARG A 103 18.01 -3.78 4.34
N LEU A 104 18.98 -4.05 3.48
CA LEU A 104 19.48 -5.40 3.23
C LEU A 104 20.17 -6.00 4.45
N GLU A 105 20.89 -5.19 5.23
CA GLU A 105 21.47 -5.60 6.52
C GLU A 105 20.38 -6.06 7.50
N ARG A 106 19.24 -5.36 7.55
CA ARG A 106 18.08 -5.76 8.37
C ARG A 106 17.44 -7.06 7.90
N GLU A 107 17.20 -7.22 6.60
CA GLU A 107 16.65 -8.47 6.04
C GLU A 107 17.58 -9.66 6.35
N LEU A 108 18.90 -9.47 6.21
CA LEU A 108 19.90 -10.49 6.55
C LEU A 108 19.93 -10.83 8.05
N LEU A 109 19.54 -9.92 8.93
CA LEU A 109 19.43 -10.22 10.36
C LEU A 109 18.24 -11.14 10.66
N GLU A 110 17.13 -10.96 9.96
CA GLU A 110 15.90 -11.74 10.16
C GLU A 110 16.04 -13.18 9.63
N MET A 111 16.78 -13.38 8.55
CA MET A 111 16.96 -14.69 7.91
C MET A 111 17.96 -15.62 8.64
N ARG A 112 18.64 -15.18 9.71
CA ARG A 112 19.87 -15.84 10.20
C ARG A 112 19.83 -16.39 11.62
N PRO A 113 20.68 -17.40 11.92
CA PRO A 113 20.87 -17.88 13.28
C PRO A 113 21.31 -16.76 14.24
N PHE A 114 20.75 -16.78 15.45
CA PHE A 114 20.99 -15.82 16.52
C PHE A 114 22.51 -15.61 16.76
N GLN A 115 22.95 -14.34 16.82
CA GLN A 115 24.34 -13.87 17.04
C GLN A 115 25.36 -14.03 15.89
N SER A 116 24.94 -14.33 14.67
CA SER A 116 25.85 -14.31 13.52
C SER A 116 26.23 -12.88 13.10
N THR A 117 27.50 -12.69 12.70
CA THR A 117 27.95 -11.42 12.10
C THR A 117 27.45 -11.32 10.65
N HIS A 118 27.25 -10.10 10.18
CA HIS A 118 26.95 -9.82 8.78
C HIS A 118 27.72 -8.57 8.36
N LYS A 119 28.09 -8.53 7.08
CA LYS A 119 28.77 -7.38 6.50
C LYS A 119 28.30 -7.23 5.07
N VAL A 120 27.51 -6.18 4.84
CA VAL A 120 27.16 -5.75 3.49
C VAL A 120 28.17 -4.69 3.07
N VAL A 121 28.89 -4.95 1.98
CA VAL A 121 29.86 -4.02 1.41
C VAL A 121 29.30 -3.49 0.11
N MET A 122 29.26 -2.17 -0.02
CA MET A 122 28.91 -1.53 -1.27
C MET A 122 30.16 -1.32 -2.13
N ALA A 123 30.04 -1.56 -3.43
CA ALA A 123 31.07 -1.20 -4.41
C ALA A 123 31.49 0.27 -4.29
N LYS A 124 32.73 0.58 -4.69
CA LYS A 124 33.22 1.97 -4.67
C LYS A 124 32.53 2.79 -5.76
N ASN A 125 32.29 2.19 -6.92
CA ASN A 125 31.51 2.78 -8.00
C ASN A 125 30.54 1.72 -8.58
N PRO A 126 29.40 1.43 -7.94
CA PRO A 126 28.51 0.32 -8.31
C PRO A 126 28.10 0.28 -9.79
N SER A 127 27.97 1.45 -10.43
CA SER A 127 27.59 1.58 -11.84
C SER A 127 28.72 1.31 -12.83
N LEU A 128 29.99 1.47 -12.42
CA LEU A 128 31.16 1.36 -13.31
C LEU A 128 32.08 0.20 -12.94
N ASP A 129 31.97 -0.35 -11.74
CA ASP A 129 32.85 -1.41 -11.23
C ASP A 129 32.74 -2.69 -12.09
N ALA A 130 31.59 -2.96 -12.72
CA ALA A 130 31.46 -4.04 -13.70
C ALA A 130 32.38 -3.83 -14.93
N TRP A 131 32.43 -2.61 -15.47
CA TRP A 131 33.30 -2.27 -16.60
C TRP A 131 34.78 -2.28 -16.19
N TYR A 132 35.11 -1.73 -15.02
CA TYR A 132 36.49 -1.77 -14.50
C TYR A 132 36.95 -3.20 -14.25
N GLY A 133 36.10 -4.06 -13.71
CA GLY A 133 36.39 -5.49 -13.53
C GLY A 133 36.69 -6.18 -14.85
N ALA A 134 35.87 -5.96 -15.89
CA ALA A 134 36.10 -6.50 -17.23
C ALA A 134 37.39 -5.97 -17.87
N ARG A 135 37.69 -4.67 -17.71
CA ARG A 135 38.94 -4.05 -18.18
C ARG A 135 40.16 -4.67 -17.51
N ASP A 136 40.12 -4.83 -16.20
CA ASP A 136 41.25 -5.37 -15.42
C ASP A 136 41.43 -6.86 -15.71
N PHE A 137 40.32 -7.61 -15.89
CA PHE A 137 40.35 -8.99 -16.35
C PHE A 137 40.95 -9.12 -17.76
N ALA A 138 40.57 -8.24 -18.70
CA ALA A 138 41.14 -8.22 -20.05
C ALA A 138 42.65 -7.93 -20.08
N GLY A 139 43.16 -7.22 -19.06
CA GLY A 139 44.59 -6.99 -18.87
C GLY A 139 45.33 -8.11 -18.14
N SER A 140 44.65 -9.17 -17.70
CA SER A 140 45.24 -10.29 -16.96
C SER A 140 45.87 -11.33 -17.89
N ASN A 141 46.86 -12.06 -17.39
CA ASN A 141 47.49 -13.18 -18.11
C ASN A 141 46.55 -14.37 -18.32
N GLU A 142 45.39 -14.38 -17.65
CA GLU A 142 44.39 -15.43 -17.77
C GLU A 142 43.45 -15.17 -18.94
N PHE A 143 43.31 -13.91 -19.39
CA PHE A 143 42.36 -13.52 -20.43
C PHE A 143 42.54 -14.29 -21.74
N GLU A 144 43.79 -14.49 -22.17
CA GLU A 144 44.10 -15.24 -23.40
C GLU A 144 43.59 -16.68 -23.35
N ASN A 145 43.58 -17.30 -22.16
CA ASN A 145 43.08 -18.67 -22.00
C ASN A 145 41.56 -18.77 -22.17
N TRP A 146 40.84 -17.66 -22.03
CA TRP A 146 39.38 -17.61 -22.05
C TRP A 146 38.81 -16.99 -23.33
N CYS A 147 39.68 -16.48 -24.20
CA CYS A 147 39.29 -16.04 -25.54
C CYS A 147 38.93 -17.23 -26.43
N ILE A 148 37.99 -17.00 -27.35
CA ILE A 148 37.67 -17.92 -28.45
C ILE A 148 38.40 -17.38 -29.68
N SER A 149 39.30 -18.18 -30.23
CA SER A 149 40.03 -17.85 -31.45
C SER A 149 39.13 -17.93 -32.68
N LYS A 150 39.58 -17.30 -33.76
CA LYS A 150 38.86 -17.33 -35.05
C LYS A 150 38.78 -18.75 -35.61
N GLU A 151 39.83 -19.55 -35.40
CA GLU A 151 39.90 -20.95 -35.79
C GLU A 151 38.89 -21.79 -34.98
N GLU A 152 38.86 -21.65 -33.65
CA GLU A 152 37.89 -22.34 -32.78
C GLU A 152 36.44 -21.98 -33.15
N TYR A 153 36.17 -20.71 -33.47
CA TYR A 153 34.84 -20.28 -33.91
C TYR A 153 34.39 -20.96 -35.21
N TYR A 154 35.28 -21.10 -36.20
CA TYR A 154 34.93 -21.76 -37.46
C TYR A 154 34.72 -23.27 -37.33
N GLU A 155 35.38 -23.91 -36.36
CA GLU A 155 35.21 -25.34 -36.09
C GLU A 155 33.98 -25.66 -35.24
N MET A 156 33.72 -24.85 -34.21
CA MET A 156 32.70 -25.12 -33.20
C MET A 156 31.37 -24.41 -33.44
N GLY A 157 31.34 -23.38 -34.29
CA GLY A 157 30.14 -22.63 -34.66
C GLY A 157 29.81 -21.47 -33.70
N ALA A 158 28.74 -20.74 -34.02
CA ALA A 158 28.39 -19.49 -33.36
C ALA A 158 27.87 -19.65 -31.92
N GLU A 159 27.32 -20.81 -31.57
CA GLU A 159 26.77 -21.12 -30.25
C GLU A 159 27.81 -21.71 -29.29
N TYR A 160 29.05 -21.87 -29.73
CA TYR A 160 30.10 -22.40 -28.87
C TYR A 160 30.47 -21.40 -27.77
N LEU A 161 30.26 -21.82 -26.52
CA LEU A 161 30.67 -21.08 -25.33
C LEU A 161 31.77 -21.85 -24.60
N LYS A 162 32.84 -21.14 -24.25
CA LYS A 162 33.92 -21.69 -23.44
C LYS A 162 33.52 -21.60 -21.97
N GLU A 163 33.39 -22.74 -21.30
CA GLU A 163 33.06 -22.79 -19.88
C GLU A 163 34.13 -22.06 -19.06
N HIS A 164 33.71 -20.98 -18.42
CA HIS A 164 34.50 -20.12 -17.55
C HIS A 164 33.92 -20.18 -16.14
N TYR A 165 34.72 -19.90 -15.11
CA TYR A 165 34.22 -19.86 -13.73
C TYR A 165 33.11 -18.79 -13.52
N ALA A 166 32.99 -17.84 -14.44
CA ALA A 166 31.95 -16.80 -14.44
C ALA A 166 30.93 -16.94 -15.61
N SER A 167 30.95 -18.02 -16.39
CA SER A 167 29.94 -18.28 -17.42
C SER A 167 28.75 -19.06 -16.86
N ASN A 168 27.56 -18.82 -17.40
CA ASN A 168 26.36 -19.60 -17.06
C ASN A 168 26.47 -21.03 -17.60
N ASN A 169 26.21 -22.04 -16.76
CA ASN A 169 25.83 -23.37 -17.22
C ASN A 169 24.36 -23.32 -17.66
N ILE A 170 24.13 -22.90 -18.91
CA ILE A 170 22.79 -22.84 -19.48
C ILE A 170 22.41 -24.25 -19.95
N SER A 171 21.36 -24.82 -19.36
CA SER A 171 20.71 -26.01 -19.87
C SER A 171 20.21 -25.72 -21.29
N ARG A 172 20.71 -26.50 -22.25
CA ARG A 172 20.55 -26.38 -23.71
C ARG A 172 19.11 -26.46 -24.25
N GLU A 173 18.10 -26.36 -23.40
CA GLU A 173 16.67 -26.52 -23.72
C GLU A 173 15.89 -25.20 -23.71
N ALA A 174 16.51 -24.06 -23.37
CA ALA A 174 15.80 -22.79 -23.13
C ALA A 174 16.10 -21.64 -24.13
N ASP A 175 16.94 -21.85 -25.15
CA ASP A 175 17.41 -20.76 -26.03
C ASP A 175 16.53 -20.53 -27.27
N SER A 176 15.35 -21.14 -27.37
CA SER A 176 14.47 -20.99 -28.54
C SER A 176 13.69 -19.65 -28.59
N ASP A 177 13.68 -18.87 -27.51
CA ASP A 177 12.75 -17.74 -27.37
C ASP A 177 13.39 -16.34 -27.54
N SER A 178 14.72 -16.22 -27.58
CA SER A 178 15.37 -14.89 -27.51
C SER A 178 15.33 -14.08 -28.82
N GLU A 179 15.36 -14.72 -29.99
CA GLU A 179 15.30 -14.02 -31.27
C GLU A 179 13.88 -13.54 -31.60
N ALA A 180 12.87 -14.35 -31.28
CA ALA A 180 11.46 -14.00 -31.46
C ALA A 180 11.06 -12.81 -30.56
N ASP A 181 11.58 -12.77 -29.32
CA ASP A 181 11.32 -11.67 -28.39
C ASP A 181 12.02 -10.38 -28.81
N GLY A 182 13.22 -10.47 -29.41
CA GLY A 182 13.95 -9.33 -29.96
C GLY A 182 13.24 -8.68 -31.17
N GLU A 183 12.74 -9.49 -32.10
CA GLU A 183 11.94 -9.01 -33.24
C GLU A 183 10.62 -8.39 -32.77
N ARG A 184 9.96 -9.01 -31.80
CA ARG A 184 8.71 -8.50 -31.21
C ARG A 184 8.92 -7.17 -30.49
N LEU A 185 10.05 -6.97 -29.83
CA LEU A 185 10.43 -5.69 -29.21
C LEU A 185 10.61 -4.58 -30.25
N LEU A 186 11.24 -4.88 -31.39
CA LEU A 186 11.40 -3.96 -32.50
C LEU A 186 10.07 -3.60 -33.16
N GLU A 187 9.18 -4.58 -33.38
CA GLU A 187 7.82 -4.33 -33.88
C GLU A 187 7.01 -3.46 -32.91
N LEU A 188 7.15 -3.69 -31.61
CA LEU A 188 6.49 -2.87 -30.57
C LEU A 188 7.07 -1.45 -30.53
N GLU A 189 8.38 -1.28 -30.69
CA GLU A 189 9.04 0.03 -30.70
C GLU A 189 8.66 0.84 -31.95
N GLU A 190 8.51 0.18 -33.10
CA GLU A 190 8.06 0.79 -34.35
C GLU A 190 6.56 1.15 -34.30
N ALA A 191 5.73 0.28 -33.72
CA ALA A 191 4.32 0.57 -33.46
C ALA A 191 4.11 1.72 -32.46
N LEU A 192 4.96 1.84 -31.44
CA LEU A 192 4.95 2.96 -30.48
C LEU A 192 5.34 4.28 -31.14
N ARG A 193 6.28 4.26 -32.09
CA ARG A 193 6.70 5.44 -32.85
C ARG A 193 5.59 5.89 -33.83
N GLU A 194 4.80 4.97 -34.36
CA GLU A 194 3.62 5.31 -35.18
C GLU A 194 2.45 5.87 -34.34
N TYR A 195 2.44 5.57 -33.04
CA TYR A 195 1.50 6.11 -32.05
C TYR A 195 1.99 7.37 -31.33
N GLU A 196 3.15 7.92 -31.73
CA GLU A 196 3.69 9.16 -31.17
C GLU A 196 2.69 10.29 -31.50
N PRO A 197 2.01 10.88 -30.49
CA PRO A 197 0.91 11.79 -30.75
C PRO A 197 1.43 13.05 -31.47
N PRO A 198 0.65 13.62 -32.41
CA PRO A 198 1.01 14.87 -33.07
C PRO A 198 1.32 15.97 -32.04
N PRO A 199 2.11 17.01 -32.39
CA PRO A 199 2.45 18.08 -31.46
C PRO A 199 1.17 18.62 -30.80
N ALA A 200 1.11 18.42 -29.49
CA ALA A 200 -0.10 18.51 -28.70
C ALA A 200 -0.83 19.85 -28.88
N ASN A 201 -2.12 19.78 -29.21
CA ASN A 201 -3.03 20.89 -28.95
C ASN A 201 -3.08 21.13 -27.44
N SER A 202 -3.28 22.38 -27.01
CA SER A 202 -3.29 22.81 -25.60
C SER A 202 -4.21 22.00 -24.66
N SER A 203 -5.20 21.27 -25.21
CA SER A 203 -6.09 20.36 -24.49
C SER A 203 -5.48 19.00 -24.13
N GLN A 204 -4.37 18.58 -24.75
CA GLN A 204 -3.68 17.32 -24.44
C GLN A 204 -2.69 17.44 -23.28
N HIS A 205 -2.33 18.67 -22.88
CA HIS A 205 -1.41 18.90 -21.75
C HIS A 205 -2.07 18.74 -20.37
N HIS A 206 -3.41 18.64 -20.31
CA HIS A 206 -4.19 18.53 -19.06
C HIS A 206 -4.89 17.17 -18.99
N GLN A 207 -4.15 16.07 -19.10
CA GLN A 207 -4.70 14.71 -19.05
C GLN A 207 -4.16 13.94 -17.85
N LEU A 208 -5.08 13.42 -17.03
CA LEU A 208 -4.77 12.45 -15.98
C LEU A 208 -5.08 11.06 -16.54
N HIS A 209 -4.04 10.28 -16.82
CA HIS A 209 -4.21 8.90 -17.26
C HIS A 209 -4.47 8.02 -16.04
N LEU A 210 -5.68 7.47 -15.96
CA LEU A 210 -6.05 6.45 -14.99
C LEU A 210 -6.00 5.10 -15.72
N ALA A 211 -5.06 4.25 -15.34
CA ALA A 211 -4.94 2.88 -15.80
C ALA A 211 -5.51 1.92 -14.75
N ILE A 212 -4.69 1.55 -13.77
CA ILE A 212 -5.01 0.53 -12.77
C ILE A 212 -5.56 1.12 -11.47
N GLU A 213 -5.48 2.43 -11.30
CA GLU A 213 -5.92 3.16 -10.10
C GLU A 213 -7.39 2.90 -9.74
N PRO A 214 -8.35 2.83 -10.71
CA PRO A 214 -9.74 2.52 -10.40
C PRO A 214 -9.97 1.11 -9.85
N LEU A 215 -9.05 0.17 -10.13
CA LEU A 215 -9.09 -1.19 -9.59
C LEU A 215 -8.32 -1.29 -8.27
N ARG A 216 -7.16 -0.62 -8.18
CA ARG A 216 -6.29 -0.64 -7.00
C ARG A 216 -6.92 0.03 -5.78
N ALA A 217 -7.54 1.20 -5.96
CA ALA A 217 -8.05 1.95 -4.83
C ALA A 217 -9.17 1.20 -4.06
N PRO A 218 -10.16 0.56 -4.73
CA PRO A 218 -11.14 -0.28 -4.04
C PRO A 218 -10.55 -1.58 -3.45
N GLU A 219 -9.50 -2.15 -4.06
CA GLU A 219 -8.89 -3.40 -3.56
C GLU A 219 -8.28 -3.25 -2.16
N LEU A 220 -7.91 -2.03 -1.77
CA LEU A 220 -7.39 -1.73 -0.44
C LEU A 220 -8.36 -2.08 0.70
N MET A 221 -9.67 -2.16 0.42
CA MET A 221 -10.65 -2.63 1.42
C MET A 221 -10.51 -4.12 1.71
N PHE A 222 -9.96 -4.90 0.77
CA PHE A 222 -9.74 -6.34 0.90
C PHE A 222 -8.27 -6.66 1.20
N GLN A 223 -7.34 -5.86 0.68
CA GLN A 223 -5.89 -6.02 0.86
C GLN A 223 -5.23 -4.71 1.33
N PRO A 224 -5.42 -4.31 2.61
CA PRO A 224 -4.82 -3.09 3.17
C PRO A 224 -3.28 -3.09 3.14
N SER A 225 -2.67 -4.28 3.15
CA SER A 225 -1.22 -4.48 3.09
C SER A 225 -0.57 -3.88 1.84
N MET A 226 -1.31 -3.68 0.74
CA MET A 226 -0.83 -3.01 -0.47
C MET A 226 -0.43 -1.53 -0.24
N MET A 227 -0.91 -0.92 0.85
CA MET A 227 -0.48 0.41 1.31
C MET A 227 0.45 0.36 2.53
N GLY A 228 0.90 -0.83 2.93
CA GLY A 228 1.66 -1.02 4.16
C GLY A 228 0.83 -0.90 5.45
N ASN A 229 -0.50 -0.95 5.35
CA ASN A 229 -1.36 -1.06 6.53
C ASN A 229 -1.40 -2.52 6.99
N LEU A 230 -1.15 -2.76 8.28
CA LEU A 230 -1.14 -4.10 8.89
C LEU A 230 -2.53 -4.54 9.40
N GLU A 231 -3.56 -3.69 9.22
CA GLU A 231 -4.94 -4.05 9.52
C GLU A 231 -5.47 -5.13 8.57
N ALA A 232 -6.40 -5.93 9.09
CA ALA A 232 -7.06 -6.99 8.33
C ALA A 232 -8.00 -6.41 7.26
N GLY A 233 -8.08 -7.09 6.13
CA GLY A 233 -9.05 -6.76 5.08
C GLY A 233 -10.50 -7.05 5.50
N LEU A 234 -11.46 -6.59 4.70
CA LEU A 234 -12.88 -6.82 4.94
C LEU A 234 -13.23 -8.31 5.02
N ALA A 235 -12.69 -9.13 4.10
CA ALA A 235 -12.94 -10.56 4.07
C ALA A 235 -12.39 -11.29 5.31
N GLU A 236 -11.14 -11.00 5.68
CA GLU A 236 -10.50 -11.55 6.88
C GLU A 236 -11.25 -11.14 8.15
N THR A 237 -11.68 -9.89 8.22
CA THR A 237 -12.48 -9.38 9.35
C THR A 237 -13.81 -10.11 9.45
N MET A 238 -14.49 -10.38 8.33
CA MET A 238 -15.73 -11.16 8.31
C MET A 238 -15.50 -12.61 8.76
N GLU A 239 -14.45 -13.25 8.28
CA GLU A 239 -14.10 -14.61 8.69
C GLU A 239 -13.79 -14.67 10.19
N TYR A 240 -13.01 -13.71 10.70
CA TYR A 240 -12.74 -13.57 12.12
C TYR A 240 -14.02 -13.41 12.94
N MET A 241 -14.95 -12.57 12.49
CA MET A 241 -16.25 -12.40 13.15
C MET A 241 -17.05 -13.70 13.17
N PHE A 242 -17.12 -14.44 12.06
CA PHE A 242 -17.84 -15.72 12.01
C PHE A 242 -17.32 -16.75 13.00
N LYS A 243 -16.00 -16.78 13.26
CA LYS A 243 -15.38 -17.71 14.23
C LYS A 243 -15.91 -17.55 15.66
N HIS A 244 -16.48 -16.39 16.01
CA HIS A 244 -17.08 -16.14 17.34
C HIS A 244 -18.53 -16.62 17.48
N PHE A 245 -19.16 -17.06 16.39
CA PHE A 245 -20.56 -17.50 16.39
C PHE A 245 -20.70 -19.01 16.21
N SER A 246 -21.83 -19.56 16.65
CA SER A 246 -22.16 -20.97 16.43
C SER A 246 -22.36 -21.26 14.92
N PRO A 247 -22.19 -22.51 14.45
CA PRO A 247 -22.39 -22.83 13.03
C PRO A 247 -23.78 -22.45 12.49
N GLU A 248 -24.82 -22.52 13.33
CA GLU A 248 -26.19 -22.13 13.00
C GLU A 248 -26.30 -20.61 12.82
N ASP A 249 -25.77 -19.83 13.75
CA ASP A 249 -25.76 -18.37 13.69
C ASP A 249 -24.94 -17.86 12.49
N GLN A 250 -23.80 -18.51 12.20
CA GLN A 250 -22.99 -18.15 11.04
C GLN A 250 -23.77 -18.31 9.72
N LEU A 251 -24.61 -19.35 9.59
CA LEU A 251 -25.47 -19.54 8.43
C LEU A 251 -26.55 -18.46 8.34
N LEU A 252 -27.15 -18.09 9.48
CA LEU A 252 -28.13 -17.02 9.55
C LEU A 252 -27.52 -15.68 9.14
N LEU A 253 -26.34 -15.35 9.66
CA LEU A 253 -25.62 -14.12 9.35
C LEU A 253 -25.20 -14.06 7.88
N ALA A 254 -24.67 -15.16 7.32
CA ALA A 254 -24.27 -15.24 5.91
C ALA A 254 -25.46 -15.08 4.93
N ASN A 255 -26.67 -15.46 5.34
CA ASN A 255 -27.89 -15.26 4.55
C ASN A 255 -28.52 -13.87 4.71
N ASN A 256 -27.98 -13.03 5.59
CA ASN A 256 -28.50 -11.70 5.90
C ASN A 256 -27.41 -10.63 5.82
N VAL A 257 -26.58 -10.67 4.78
CA VAL A 257 -25.55 -9.64 4.56
C VAL A 257 -26.18 -8.46 3.81
N PHE A 258 -26.12 -7.28 4.42
CA PHE A 258 -26.65 -6.04 3.85
C PHE A 258 -25.54 -5.03 3.61
N LEU A 259 -25.37 -4.61 2.36
CA LEU A 259 -24.39 -3.62 1.94
C LEU A 259 -25.00 -2.21 1.96
N THR A 260 -24.39 -1.31 2.73
CA THR A 260 -24.79 0.08 2.90
C THR A 260 -23.57 1.02 2.91
N GLY A 261 -23.80 2.32 2.79
CA GLY A 261 -22.76 3.35 2.73
C GLY A 261 -22.28 3.66 1.30
N GLY A 262 -21.69 4.84 1.10
CA GLY A 262 -21.31 5.34 -0.24
C GLY A 262 -20.34 4.42 -0.99
N CYS A 263 -19.33 3.87 -0.30
CA CYS A 263 -18.36 2.95 -0.91
C CYS A 263 -18.98 1.63 -1.40
N SER A 264 -20.19 1.28 -0.96
CA SER A 264 -20.87 0.09 -1.46
C SER A 264 -21.26 0.17 -2.94
N GLN A 265 -21.25 1.38 -3.51
CA GLN A 265 -21.55 1.63 -4.92
C GLN A 265 -20.39 1.31 -5.87
N PHE A 266 -19.25 0.83 -5.37
CA PHE A 266 -18.16 0.41 -6.23
C PHE A 266 -18.60 -0.75 -7.15
N PRO A 267 -18.33 -0.64 -8.47
CA PRO A 267 -18.69 -1.69 -9.42
C PRO A 267 -18.07 -3.03 -9.04
N GLY A 268 -18.86 -4.10 -9.02
CA GLY A 268 -18.37 -5.45 -8.72
C GLY A 268 -18.19 -5.77 -7.23
N LEU A 269 -18.44 -4.83 -6.32
CA LEU A 269 -18.25 -5.06 -4.88
C LEU A 269 -19.19 -6.14 -4.34
N LYS A 270 -20.44 -6.15 -4.80
CA LYS A 270 -21.43 -7.15 -4.37
C LYS A 270 -20.98 -8.55 -4.78
N GLU A 271 -20.61 -8.71 -6.04
CA GLU A 271 -20.17 -9.97 -6.63
C GLU A 271 -18.86 -10.44 -5.98
N ARG A 272 -17.94 -9.50 -5.69
CA ARG A 272 -16.73 -9.78 -4.91
C ARG A 272 -17.09 -10.33 -3.53
N LEU A 273 -18.00 -9.70 -2.80
CA LEU A 273 -18.38 -10.14 -1.46
C LEU A 273 -19.10 -11.50 -1.47
N GLU A 274 -19.93 -11.76 -2.48
CA GLU A 274 -20.55 -13.07 -2.67
C GLU A 274 -19.50 -14.17 -2.89
N ARG A 275 -18.44 -13.88 -3.65
CA ARG A 275 -17.30 -14.79 -3.84
C ARG A 275 -16.53 -15.04 -2.54
N GLU A 276 -16.19 -13.99 -1.79
CA GLU A 276 -15.50 -14.12 -0.50
C GLU A 276 -16.33 -14.99 0.47
N LEU A 277 -17.65 -14.75 0.53
CA LEU A 277 -18.58 -15.53 1.35
C LEU A 277 -18.64 -16.99 0.88
N LEU A 278 -18.57 -17.27 -0.42
CA LEU A 278 -18.52 -18.63 -0.91
C LEU A 278 -17.24 -19.35 -0.49
N GLU A 279 -16.09 -18.66 -0.55
CA GLU A 279 -14.77 -19.21 -0.22
C GLU A 279 -14.61 -19.48 1.29
N MET A 280 -15.10 -18.60 2.14
CA MET A 280 -14.95 -18.73 3.61
C MET A 280 -15.94 -19.71 4.26
N ARG A 281 -16.96 -20.18 3.52
CA ARG A 281 -18.06 -20.97 4.10
C ARG A 281 -17.98 -22.46 3.73
N PRO A 282 -18.54 -23.36 4.55
CA PRO A 282 -18.58 -24.78 4.24
C PRO A 282 -19.23 -25.08 2.88
N PHE A 283 -18.76 -26.13 2.21
CA PHE A 283 -19.28 -26.57 0.91
C PHE A 283 -20.81 -26.72 0.94
N GLN A 284 -21.49 -26.20 -0.09
CA GLN A 284 -22.96 -26.15 -0.25
C GLN A 284 -23.74 -25.27 0.74
N SER A 285 -23.07 -24.44 1.55
CA SER A 285 -23.77 -23.44 2.34
C SER A 285 -24.40 -22.34 1.49
N THR A 286 -25.50 -21.77 1.98
CA THR A 286 -26.19 -20.65 1.34
C THR A 286 -25.72 -19.31 1.90
N HIS A 287 -25.66 -18.31 1.05
CA HIS A 287 -25.36 -16.93 1.41
C HIS A 287 -26.20 -15.99 0.55
N LYS A 288 -26.43 -14.78 1.05
CA LYS A 288 -27.20 -13.76 0.33
C LYS A 288 -26.70 -12.37 0.70
N VAL A 289 -26.26 -11.64 -0.32
CA VAL A 289 -25.86 -10.24 -0.21
C VAL A 289 -26.94 -9.36 -0.83
N VAL A 290 -27.46 -8.43 -0.05
CA VAL A 290 -28.45 -7.44 -0.50
C VAL A 290 -27.82 -6.05 -0.42
N MET A 291 -27.91 -5.29 -1.50
CA MET A 291 -27.46 -3.90 -1.52
C MET A 291 -28.63 -2.96 -1.23
N ALA A 292 -28.36 -1.91 -0.46
CA ALA A 292 -29.30 -0.83 -0.21
C ALA A 292 -29.78 -0.16 -1.51
N LYS A 293 -30.99 0.42 -1.50
CA LYS A 293 -31.55 1.05 -2.71
C LYS A 293 -30.84 2.35 -3.04
N ASN A 294 -30.54 3.16 -2.02
CA ASN A 294 -29.72 4.36 -2.14
C ASN A 294 -28.65 4.33 -1.04
N PRO A 295 -27.53 3.59 -1.21
CA PRO A 295 -26.57 3.37 -0.12
C PRO A 295 -26.01 4.63 0.55
N SER A 296 -25.92 5.75 -0.19
CA SER A 296 -25.43 7.03 0.34
C SER A 296 -26.48 7.81 1.14
N LEU A 297 -27.78 7.58 0.90
CA LEU A 297 -28.87 8.36 1.51
C LEU A 297 -29.77 7.54 2.45
N ASP A 298 -29.75 6.21 2.33
CA ASP A 298 -30.63 5.33 3.10
C ASP A 298 -30.40 5.45 4.62
N ALA A 299 -29.19 5.79 5.06
CA ALA A 299 -28.92 6.12 6.46
C ALA A 299 -29.71 7.35 6.93
N TRP A 300 -29.77 8.41 6.12
CA TRP A 300 -30.55 9.62 6.42
C TRP A 300 -32.05 9.36 6.33
N TYR A 301 -32.51 8.61 5.33
CA TYR A 301 -33.92 8.22 5.24
C TYR A 301 -34.35 7.36 6.44
N GLY A 302 -33.51 6.43 6.90
CA GLY A 302 -33.77 5.65 8.11
C GLY A 302 -33.93 6.53 9.34
N ALA A 303 -33.03 7.52 9.53
CA ALA A 303 -33.13 8.46 10.64
C ALA A 303 -34.38 9.37 10.53
N ARG A 304 -34.72 9.84 9.32
CA ARG A 304 -35.94 10.61 9.06
C ARG A 304 -37.19 9.82 9.42
N ASP A 305 -37.27 8.57 8.97
CA ASP A 305 -38.42 7.71 9.20
C ASP A 305 -38.54 7.32 10.68
N PHE A 306 -37.40 7.11 11.35
CA PHE A 306 -37.34 6.91 12.80
C PHE A 306 -37.80 8.15 13.57
N ALA A 307 -37.37 9.35 13.18
CA ALA A 307 -37.80 10.62 13.79
C ALA A 307 -39.29 10.90 13.61
N GLY A 308 -39.90 10.37 12.54
CA GLY A 308 -41.35 10.42 12.32
C GLY A 308 -42.14 9.30 13.02
N SER A 309 -41.46 8.37 13.71
CA SER A 309 -42.11 7.25 14.38
C SER A 309 -42.68 7.65 15.75
N ASN A 310 -43.71 6.93 16.22
CA ASN A 310 -44.28 7.12 17.55
C ASN A 310 -43.31 6.74 18.69
N GLU A 311 -42.19 6.08 18.36
CA GLU A 311 -41.19 5.64 19.34
C GLU A 311 -40.12 6.71 19.57
N PHE A 312 -39.99 7.71 18.68
CA PHE A 312 -38.91 8.69 18.71
C PHE A 312 -38.83 9.45 20.06
N GLU A 313 -39.97 9.87 20.59
CA GLU A 313 -40.05 10.62 21.85
C GLU A 313 -39.51 9.79 23.04
N ASN A 314 -39.68 8.46 23.02
CA ASN A 314 -39.21 7.60 24.11
C ASN A 314 -37.68 7.57 24.22
N TRP A 315 -37.00 7.84 23.11
CA TRP A 315 -35.54 7.78 22.99
C TRP A 315 -34.87 9.15 23.04
N CYS A 316 -35.65 10.23 23.11
CA CYS A 316 -35.16 11.58 23.31
C CYS A 316 -34.74 11.80 24.77
N ILE A 317 -33.71 12.60 24.98
CA ILE A 317 -33.28 13.04 26.32
C ILE A 317 -33.95 14.39 26.60
N SER A 318 -34.72 14.47 27.68
CA SER A 318 -35.38 15.72 28.07
C SER A 318 -34.38 16.70 28.69
N LYS A 319 -34.77 17.97 28.75
CA LYS A 319 -33.94 19.01 29.37
C LYS A 319 -33.74 18.74 30.87
N GLU A 320 -34.76 18.20 31.53
CA GLU A 320 -34.73 17.82 32.94
C GLU A 320 -33.77 16.63 33.16
N GLU A 321 -33.88 15.58 32.33
CA GLU A 321 -32.98 14.41 32.39
C GLU A 321 -31.51 14.82 32.17
N TYR A 322 -31.26 15.75 31.25
CA TYR A 322 -29.91 16.28 31.02
C TYR A 322 -29.34 17.02 32.24
N TYR A 323 -30.15 17.82 32.94
CA TYR A 323 -29.68 18.53 34.14
C TYR A 323 -29.44 17.61 35.33
N GLU A 324 -30.19 16.52 35.46
CA GLU A 324 -30.02 15.55 36.54
C GLU A 324 -28.86 14.59 36.29
N MET A 325 -28.72 14.09 35.06
CA MET A 325 -27.77 13.01 34.72
C MET A 325 -26.45 13.52 34.14
N GLY A 326 -26.40 14.78 33.68
CA GLY A 326 -25.22 15.42 33.12
C GLY A 326 -25.00 15.17 31.63
N ALA A 327 -23.94 15.76 31.09
CA ALA A 327 -23.68 15.83 29.64
C ALA A 327 -23.28 14.49 29.00
N GLU A 328 -22.79 13.52 29.80
CA GLU A 328 -22.34 12.22 29.32
C GLU A 328 -23.46 11.16 29.33
N TYR A 329 -24.65 11.50 29.83
CA TYR A 329 -25.76 10.58 29.86
C TYR A 329 -26.34 10.36 28.46
N LEU A 330 -26.44 9.08 28.07
CA LEU A 330 -27.06 8.64 26.83
C LEU A 330 -28.10 7.57 27.15
N LYS A 331 -29.31 7.70 26.58
CA LYS A 331 -30.32 6.64 26.65
C LYS A 331 -29.87 5.44 25.82
N GLU A 332 -29.93 4.24 26.40
CA GLU A 332 -29.60 3.01 25.70
C GLU A 332 -30.67 2.67 24.66
N HIS A 333 -30.35 2.91 23.38
CA HIS A 333 -31.17 2.51 22.25
C HIS A 333 -30.68 1.18 21.69
N TYR A 334 -31.57 0.36 21.10
CA TYR A 334 -31.16 -0.91 20.49
C TYR A 334 -30.15 -0.74 19.34
N ALA A 335 -30.10 0.45 18.73
CA ALA A 335 -29.14 0.83 17.70
C ALA A 335 -28.04 1.79 18.19
N SER A 336 -27.99 2.14 19.48
CA SER A 336 -26.87 2.92 20.02
C SER A 336 -25.71 2.01 20.42
N ASN A 337 -24.53 2.60 20.58
CA ASN A 337 -23.42 1.91 21.21
C ASN A 337 -23.84 1.49 22.63
N LYS A 338 -23.59 0.24 22.99
CA LYS A 338 -23.70 -0.21 24.39
C LYS A 338 -22.48 0.32 25.13
N TYR A 339 -22.71 0.82 26.35
CA TYR A 339 -21.60 1.20 27.21
C TYR A 339 -20.82 -0.05 27.61
N TYR A 340 -19.57 -0.12 27.19
CA TYR A 340 -18.59 -1.07 27.71
C TYR A 340 -17.54 -0.28 28.47
N MET A 341 -17.32 -0.65 29.74
CA MET A 341 -16.21 -0.10 30.50
C MET A 341 -14.92 -0.35 29.72
N SER A 342 -14.14 0.70 29.47
CA SER A 342 -12.85 0.56 28.80
C SER A 342 -12.03 -0.51 29.51
N PRO A 343 -11.38 -1.45 28.78
CA PRO A 343 -10.48 -2.40 29.40
C PRO A 343 -9.47 -1.65 30.26
N ALA A 344 -9.14 -2.17 31.44
CA ALA A 344 -8.07 -1.59 32.24
C ALA A 344 -6.82 -1.47 31.35
N PRO A 345 -6.09 -0.34 31.38
CA PRO A 345 -4.91 -0.16 30.57
C PRO A 345 -3.98 -1.35 30.79
N ILE A 346 -3.53 -1.95 29.68
CA ILE A 346 -2.56 -3.04 29.74
C ILE A 346 -1.32 -2.43 30.37
N VAL A 347 -1.00 -2.84 31.60
CA VAL A 347 0.24 -2.43 32.25
C VAL A 347 1.37 -3.15 31.52
N ASP A 348 1.94 -2.48 30.54
CA ASP A 348 3.12 -2.99 29.85
C ASP A 348 4.34 -2.87 30.77
N ASN A 349 4.62 -3.96 31.50
CA ASN A 349 5.79 -4.06 32.36
C ASN A 349 7.13 -4.10 31.59
N THR A 350 7.11 -4.08 30.26
CA THR A 350 8.33 -4.10 29.43
C THR A 350 8.82 -2.71 29.03
N LEU A 351 7.99 -1.67 29.22
CA LEU A 351 8.35 -0.26 28.99
C LEU A 351 8.57 0.48 30.31
N ALA A 352 9.19 -0.15 31.31
CA ALA A 352 9.70 0.59 32.46
C ALA A 352 10.92 1.43 32.00
N PRO A 353 10.86 2.77 31.95
CA PRO A 353 12.09 3.56 31.84
C PRO A 353 12.94 3.25 33.06
N SER A 354 14.23 2.98 32.85
CA SER A 354 15.21 2.84 33.93
C SER A 354 15.21 4.12 34.76
N ILE A 355 14.54 4.09 35.91
CA ILE A 355 14.47 5.22 36.83
C ILE A 355 15.86 5.33 37.48
N ASP A 356 16.66 6.28 37.01
CA ASP A 356 17.82 6.76 37.75
C ASP A 356 17.34 7.26 39.13
N ALA A 357 17.96 6.74 40.18
CA ALA A 357 17.52 6.87 41.57
C ALA A 357 17.71 8.28 42.19
N ASN A 358 17.68 9.36 41.41
CA ASN A 358 17.96 10.73 41.87
C ASN A 358 17.08 11.81 41.22
N VAL A 359 15.76 11.61 41.17
CA VAL A 359 14.84 12.73 40.89
C VAL A 359 13.88 12.90 42.06
N VAL A 360 14.15 13.95 42.84
CA VAL A 360 13.27 14.45 43.90
C VAL A 360 11.96 14.90 43.25
N LYS A 361 10.85 14.25 43.62
CA LYS A 361 9.50 14.72 43.26
C LYS A 361 9.14 15.88 44.19
N GLU A 362 9.01 17.09 43.65
CA GLU A 362 8.25 18.14 44.29
C GLU A 362 6.76 17.88 44.05
N GLU A 363 6.02 17.58 45.11
CA GLU A 363 4.56 17.53 45.08
C GLU A 363 4.02 18.96 45.03
N ILE A 364 3.37 19.33 43.92
CA ILE A 364 2.52 20.51 43.86
C ILE A 364 1.17 20.10 44.44
N VAL A 365 0.93 20.50 45.69
CA VAL A 365 -0.40 20.48 46.31
C VAL A 365 -1.24 21.56 45.65
N VAL A 366 -2.30 21.17 44.96
CA VAL A 366 -3.37 22.09 44.56
C VAL A 366 -4.46 21.96 45.63
N ASP A 367 -4.55 22.95 46.51
CA ASP A 367 -5.66 23.07 47.46
C ASP A 367 -6.96 23.36 46.70
N CYS A 368 -8.00 22.56 46.98
CA CYS A 368 -9.39 22.87 46.67
C CYS A 368 -10.05 23.59 47.85
#